data_AF-A0A444XS86-F1
#
_entry.id   AF-A0A444XS86-F1
#
_cell.length_a   1.000
_cell.length_b   1.000
_cell.length_c   1.000
_cell.angle_alpha   90.00
_cell.angle_beta   90.00
_cell.angle_gamma   90.00
#
_symmetry.space_group_name_H-M   'P 1'
#
loop_
_entity.id
_entity.type
_entity.pdbx_description
1 polymer ?
#
loop_
_entity_poly.entity_id
_entity_poly.type
_entity_poly.pdbx_seq_one_letter_code
_entity_poly.pdbx_strand_id
1 'polypeptide(L)'
;MLTSDHPVSPGHYNERVEEHLRSTDFYHVAQIGVVQCQKSLVNALVERWHPDTHTFHLPVGECAVTLENVAIILGLLTDGLPVTGMTLSSFEALEAECLHQFGVAPRKSDCRGSYIKLMWLRDLKERLQLTDENSIQRYAKCHIMLLIGTILFGDKSGASVHWKFLPLLRDFASIGQYSLGSARLAHLYRALCRASHFDYKETDGPLTLLLGWAWIRLLFIPWVELSDPGCFNDMTTDLFRSAYPISS
;
A
#
# COMPACT_ATOMS: atom_id res chain seq x y z
N MET A 1 20.86 18.23 -10.95
CA MET A 1 19.76 17.73 -11.81
C MET A 1 20.01 16.26 -12.05
N LEU A 2 19.29 15.39 -11.35
CA LEU A 2 19.20 13.97 -11.62
C LEU A 2 17.71 13.66 -11.58
N THR A 3 17.07 13.80 -12.72
CA THR A 3 15.69 13.39 -12.96
C THR A 3 15.68 11.86 -12.99
N SER A 4 15.16 11.26 -11.92
CA SER A 4 14.85 9.83 -11.88
C SER A 4 13.52 9.61 -12.60
N ASP A 5 13.52 9.80 -13.92
CA ASP A 5 12.40 9.45 -14.78
C ASP A 5 12.53 7.99 -15.21
N HIS A 6 12.08 7.09 -14.34
CA HIS A 6 11.62 5.78 -14.76
C HIS A 6 10.14 5.65 -14.39
N PRO A 7 9.23 6.14 -15.24
CA PRO A 7 7.88 5.62 -15.22
C PRO A 7 8.02 4.14 -15.58
N VAL A 8 7.77 3.26 -14.61
CA VAL A 8 7.49 1.87 -14.93
C VAL A 8 6.28 1.93 -15.86
N SER A 9 6.54 1.73 -17.15
CA SER A 9 5.51 1.63 -18.18
C SER A 9 4.48 0.61 -17.71
N PRO A 10 3.16 0.82 -17.91
CA PRO A 10 2.15 -0.20 -17.74
C PRO A 10 2.29 -1.25 -18.86
N GLY A 11 3.46 -1.88 -18.92
CA GLY A 11 3.82 -2.93 -19.86
C GLY A 11 3.59 -4.25 -19.16
N HIS A 12 2.60 -4.99 -19.64
CA HIS A 12 2.25 -6.36 -19.28
C HIS A 12 3.37 -7.08 -18.53
N TYR A 13 3.09 -7.47 -17.29
CA TYR A 13 3.88 -8.50 -16.63
C TYR A 13 4.04 -9.69 -17.58
N ASN A 14 5.11 -10.45 -17.41
CA ASN A 14 5.12 -11.80 -17.96
C ASN A 14 3.81 -12.50 -17.56
N GLU A 15 3.09 -13.09 -18.50
CA GLU A 15 1.75 -13.67 -18.30
C GLU A 15 1.71 -14.61 -17.08
N ARG A 16 2.79 -15.36 -16.86
CA ARG A 16 2.93 -16.26 -15.70
C ARG A 16 3.07 -15.52 -14.38
N VAL A 17 3.76 -14.38 -14.36
CA VAL A 17 3.83 -13.51 -13.18
C VAL A 17 2.47 -12.89 -12.89
N GLU A 18 1.75 -12.47 -13.93
CA GLU A 18 0.38 -11.97 -13.78
C GLU A 18 -0.56 -13.02 -13.18
N GLU A 19 -0.50 -14.26 -13.67
CA GLU A 19 -1.26 -15.38 -13.13
C GLU A 19 -0.98 -15.58 -11.63
N HIS A 20 0.30 -15.51 -11.23
CA HIS A 20 0.71 -15.59 -9.83
C HIS A 20 0.20 -14.40 -8.99
N LEU A 21 0.14 -13.20 -9.56
CA LEU A 21 -0.41 -12.04 -8.85
C LEU A 21 -1.93 -12.12 -8.73
N ARG A 22 -2.61 -12.71 -9.71
CA ARG A 22 -4.07 -12.93 -9.68
C ARG A 22 -4.44 -13.98 -8.65
N SER A 23 -3.71 -15.09 -8.58
CA SER A 23 -3.96 -16.16 -7.60
C SER A 23 -3.66 -15.76 -6.15
N THR A 24 -2.94 -14.65 -5.95
CA THR A 24 -2.59 -14.13 -4.62
C THR A 24 -3.37 -12.87 -4.23
N ASP A 25 -4.35 -12.45 -5.02
CA ASP A 25 -5.12 -11.19 -4.87
C ASP A 25 -4.28 -9.90 -4.87
N PHE A 26 -3.03 -9.97 -5.34
CA PHE A 26 -2.15 -8.79 -5.46
C PHE A 26 -2.20 -8.15 -6.84
N TYR A 27 -2.88 -8.75 -7.83
CA TYR A 27 -2.92 -8.21 -9.18
C TYR A 27 -3.47 -6.79 -9.24
N HIS A 28 -4.62 -6.52 -8.61
CA HIS A 28 -5.21 -5.18 -8.65
C HIS A 28 -4.32 -4.15 -7.94
N VAL A 29 -3.80 -4.50 -6.75
CA VAL A 29 -2.84 -3.67 -6.01
C VAL A 29 -1.59 -3.37 -6.83
N ALA A 30 -1.11 -4.32 -7.64
CA ALA A 30 0.04 -4.13 -8.51
C ALA A 30 -0.20 -3.11 -9.63
N GLN A 31 -1.45 -2.95 -10.07
CA GLN A 31 -1.85 -1.92 -11.04
C GLN A 31 -2.00 -0.54 -10.40
N ILE A 32 -2.16 -0.49 -9.07
CA ILE A 32 -2.26 0.78 -8.35
C ILE A 32 -0.85 1.37 -8.27
N GLY A 33 -0.62 2.44 -9.04
CA GLY A 33 0.60 3.21 -8.95
C GLY A 33 0.78 3.82 -7.56
N VAL A 34 1.98 4.34 -7.29
CA VAL A 34 2.22 5.13 -6.07
C VAL A 34 1.43 6.44 -6.18
N VAL A 35 0.36 6.56 -5.40
CA VAL A 35 -0.45 7.78 -5.35
C VAL A 35 0.33 8.84 -4.59
N GLN A 36 0.54 9.99 -5.24
CA GLN A 36 1.17 11.14 -4.57
C GLN A 36 0.24 11.67 -3.47
N CYS A 37 0.80 11.78 -2.27
CA CYS A 37 0.05 12.21 -1.10
C CYS A 37 -0.10 13.73 -1.09
N GLN A 38 -1.34 14.21 -1.17
CA GLN A 38 -1.65 15.62 -0.89
C GLN A 38 -1.73 15.84 0.62
N LYS A 39 -0.65 16.40 1.19
CA LYS A 39 -0.52 16.63 2.63
C LYS A 39 -1.68 17.45 3.22
N SER A 40 -2.17 18.46 2.49
CA SER A 40 -3.30 19.30 2.91
C SER A 40 -4.60 18.48 3.06
N LEU A 41 -4.93 17.66 2.05
CA LEU A 41 -6.11 16.79 2.07
C LEU A 41 -6.03 15.79 3.23
N VAL A 42 -4.88 15.16 3.43
CA VAL A 42 -4.68 14.20 4.52
C VAL A 42 -4.85 14.87 5.88
N ASN A 43 -4.22 16.03 6.09
CA ASN A 43 -4.35 16.77 7.35
C ASN A 43 -5.81 17.14 7.61
N ALA A 44 -6.53 17.64 6.59
CA ALA A 44 -7.94 17.99 6.70
C ALA A 44 -8.82 16.78 7.08
N LEU A 45 -8.51 15.59 6.56
CA LEU A 45 -9.20 14.35 6.93
C LEU A 45 -8.85 13.91 8.36
N VAL A 46 -7.58 14.00 8.76
CA VAL A 46 -7.13 13.66 10.12
C VAL A 46 -7.78 14.57 11.16
N GLU A 47 -7.89 15.87 10.89
CA GLU A 47 -8.59 16.83 11.77
C GLU A 47 -10.07 16.51 11.95
N ARG A 48 -10.68 15.84 10.97
CA ARG A 48 -12.08 15.42 10.98
C ARG A 48 -12.26 13.99 11.50
N TRP A 49 -11.19 13.27 11.81
CA TRP A 49 -11.26 11.92 12.34
C TRP A 49 -11.62 11.94 13.83
N HIS A 50 -12.68 11.21 14.19
CA HIS A 50 -13.11 11.05 15.57
C HIS A 50 -12.73 9.65 16.08
N PRO A 51 -11.72 9.53 16.99
CA PRO A 51 -11.18 8.24 17.39
C PRO A 51 -12.16 7.37 18.20
N ASP A 52 -13.13 7.97 18.91
CA ASP A 52 -14.10 7.21 19.70
C ASP A 52 -15.11 6.47 18.83
N THR A 53 -15.53 7.07 17.71
CA THR A 53 -16.52 6.49 16.79
C THR A 53 -15.88 5.81 15.58
N HIS A 54 -14.58 6.02 15.35
CA HIS A 54 -13.86 5.58 14.16
C HIS A 54 -14.49 6.07 12.85
N THR A 55 -14.97 7.33 12.87
CA THR A 55 -15.59 7.98 11.71
C THR A 55 -14.96 9.34 11.43
N PHE A 56 -15.18 9.85 10.24
CA PHE A 56 -14.91 11.21 9.83
C PHE A 56 -16.17 12.06 10.00
N HIS A 57 -16.04 13.22 10.65
CA HIS A 57 -17.08 14.22 10.76
C HIS A 57 -16.99 15.18 9.58
N LEU A 58 -17.80 14.94 8.56
CA LEU A 58 -17.87 15.76 7.35
C LEU A 58 -19.10 16.68 7.42
N PRO A 59 -19.19 17.75 6.59
CA PRO A 59 -20.39 18.60 6.54
C PRO A 59 -21.69 17.81 6.26
N VAL A 60 -21.57 16.71 5.51
CA VAL A 60 -22.68 15.82 5.15
C VAL A 60 -23.05 14.81 6.25
N GLY A 61 -22.34 14.81 7.38
CA GLY A 61 -22.51 13.88 8.49
C GLY A 61 -21.30 12.98 8.74
N GLU A 62 -21.49 11.96 9.59
CA GLU A 62 -20.46 10.98 9.92
C GLU A 62 -20.27 9.96 8.78
N CYS A 63 -19.03 9.68 8.44
CA CYS A 63 -18.68 8.74 7.36
C CYS A 63 -17.45 7.92 7.74
N ALA A 64 -17.37 6.66 7.31
CA ALA A 64 -16.21 5.81 7.53
C ALA A 64 -15.73 5.15 6.23
N VAL A 65 -14.44 4.76 6.22
CA VAL A 65 -13.91 3.85 5.20
C VAL A 65 -14.37 2.44 5.56
N THR A 66 -15.08 1.74 4.68
CA THR A 66 -15.60 0.40 4.94
C THR A 66 -14.77 -0.68 4.25
N LEU A 67 -15.01 -1.96 4.58
CA LEU A 67 -14.42 -3.09 3.85
C LEU A 67 -14.81 -3.08 2.37
N GLU A 68 -16.04 -2.68 2.04
CA GLU A 68 -16.46 -2.49 0.64
C GLU A 68 -15.58 -1.48 -0.09
N ASN A 69 -15.23 -0.36 0.57
CA ASN A 69 -14.29 0.60 -0.03
C ASN A 69 -12.90 -0.01 -0.24
N VAL A 70 -12.45 -0.89 0.65
CA VAL A 70 -11.18 -1.62 0.47
C VAL A 70 -11.23 -2.55 -0.73
N ALA A 71 -12.29 -3.33 -0.87
CA ALA A 71 -12.48 -4.23 -2.01
C ALA A 71 -12.54 -3.45 -3.33
N ILE A 72 -13.26 -2.32 -3.36
CA ILE A 72 -13.38 -1.48 -4.57
C ILE A 72 -12.06 -0.77 -4.92
N ILE A 73 -11.38 -0.17 -3.94
CA ILE A 73 -10.20 0.67 -4.19
C ILE A 73 -8.93 -0.16 -4.38
N LEU A 74 -8.77 -1.23 -3.61
CA LEU A 74 -7.55 -2.04 -3.59
C LEU A 74 -7.72 -3.43 -4.24
N GLY A 75 -8.95 -3.88 -4.51
CA GLY A 75 -9.19 -5.21 -5.06
C GLY A 75 -8.73 -6.35 -4.15
N LEU A 76 -8.63 -6.09 -2.84
CA LEU A 76 -8.17 -7.06 -1.84
C LEU A 76 -9.32 -7.82 -1.21
N LEU A 77 -9.09 -9.09 -0.89
CA LEU A 77 -10.02 -9.92 -0.14
C LEU A 77 -10.25 -9.37 1.28
N THR A 78 -11.52 -9.34 1.70
CA THR A 78 -11.97 -8.76 2.99
C THR A 78 -12.57 -9.78 3.96
N ASP A 79 -12.92 -10.97 3.48
CA ASP A 79 -13.62 -12.04 4.21
C ASP A 79 -12.80 -13.35 4.29
N GLY A 80 -11.50 -13.26 4.03
CA GLY A 80 -10.56 -14.38 4.13
C GLY A 80 -10.01 -14.67 5.54
N LEU A 81 -9.00 -15.52 5.59
CA LEU A 81 -8.28 -15.91 6.80
C LEU A 81 -7.60 -14.71 7.47
N PRO A 82 -7.56 -14.65 8.81
CA PRO A 82 -6.90 -13.57 9.50
C PRO A 82 -5.39 -13.56 9.20
N VAL A 83 -4.83 -12.37 8.95
CA VAL A 83 -3.39 -12.16 8.75
C VAL A 83 -2.69 -12.23 10.11
N THR A 84 -2.51 -13.44 10.62
CA THR A 84 -1.87 -13.74 11.90
C THR A 84 -0.72 -14.71 11.71
N GLY A 85 0.31 -14.61 12.55
CA GLY A 85 1.44 -15.53 12.49
C GLY A 85 2.46 -15.26 13.59
N MET A 86 3.35 -16.23 13.79
CA MET A 86 4.50 -16.05 14.66
C MET A 86 5.43 -15.00 14.06
N THR A 87 5.82 -14.02 14.87
CA THR A 87 6.79 -13.01 14.44
C THR A 87 8.20 -13.60 14.52
N LEU A 88 9.00 -13.40 13.48
CA LEU A 88 10.41 -13.75 13.49
C LEU A 88 11.12 -12.95 14.59
N SER A 89 11.75 -13.66 15.51
CA SER A 89 12.30 -13.10 16.75
C SER A 89 13.78 -12.71 16.66
N SER A 90 14.49 -13.13 15.60
CA SER A 90 15.91 -12.85 15.42
C SER A 90 16.30 -12.58 13.97
N PHE A 91 17.48 -12.01 13.76
CA PHE A 91 18.03 -11.76 12.43
C PHE A 91 18.37 -13.08 11.72
N GLU A 92 18.83 -14.09 12.46
CA GLU A 92 19.12 -15.43 11.93
C GLU A 92 17.85 -16.12 11.41
N ALA A 93 16.72 -15.95 12.12
CA ALA A 93 15.42 -16.43 11.67
C ALA A 93 14.94 -15.71 10.40
N LEU A 94 15.20 -14.39 10.30
CA LEU A 94 15.00 -13.63 9.07
C LEU A 94 15.83 -14.20 7.92
N GLU A 95 17.14 -14.39 8.12
CA GLU A 95 18.05 -14.86 7.07
C GLU A 95 17.62 -16.23 6.55
N ALA A 96 17.29 -17.16 7.45
CA ALA A 96 16.79 -18.48 7.09
C ALA A 96 15.49 -18.41 6.28
N GLU A 97 14.55 -17.55 6.69
CA GLU A 97 13.29 -17.36 5.97
C GLU A 97 13.53 -16.74 4.58
N CYS A 98 14.39 -15.72 4.47
CA CYS A 98 14.72 -15.12 3.17
C CYS A 98 15.45 -16.09 2.23
N LEU A 99 16.37 -16.93 2.75
CA LEU A 99 16.99 -17.99 1.97
C LEU A 99 15.96 -18.99 1.46
N HIS A 100 14.99 -19.36 2.30
CA HIS A 100 13.93 -20.27 1.90
C HIS A 100 12.98 -19.65 0.85
N GLN A 101 12.56 -18.40 1.06
CA GLN A 101 11.58 -17.72 0.20
C GLN A 101 12.18 -17.21 -1.13
N PHE A 102 13.42 -16.73 -1.11
CA PHE A 102 14.02 -16.02 -2.25
C PHE A 102 15.31 -16.66 -2.76
N GLY A 103 15.88 -17.63 -2.03
CA GLY A 103 17.19 -18.22 -2.34
C GLY A 103 18.39 -17.36 -1.91
N VAL A 104 18.15 -16.15 -1.39
CA VAL A 104 19.20 -15.19 -0.99
C VAL A 104 18.74 -14.46 0.27
N ALA A 105 19.64 -14.31 1.25
CA ALA A 105 19.40 -13.52 2.45
C ALA A 105 19.91 -12.07 2.32
N PRO A 106 19.23 -11.10 2.96
CA PRO A 106 19.73 -9.75 3.11
C PRO A 106 20.93 -9.70 4.06
N ARG A 107 21.86 -8.78 3.83
CA ARG A 107 22.92 -8.48 4.82
C ARG A 107 22.35 -7.63 5.95
N LYS A 108 23.07 -7.54 7.08
CA LYS A 108 22.70 -6.61 8.16
C LYS A 108 22.58 -5.16 7.69
N SER A 109 23.38 -4.75 6.70
CA SER A 109 23.30 -3.42 6.06
C SER A 109 22.01 -3.20 5.26
N ASP A 110 21.33 -4.27 4.85
CA ASP A 110 20.10 -4.24 4.07
C ASP A 110 18.87 -4.20 4.98
N CYS A 111 19.07 -4.23 6.28
CA CYS A 111 18.02 -4.20 7.30
C CYS A 111 18.16 -2.97 8.21
N ARG A 112 17.04 -2.56 8.81
CA ARG A 112 16.98 -1.53 9.85
C ARG A 112 16.03 -2.00 10.95
N GLY A 113 16.58 -2.52 12.04
CA GLY A 113 15.76 -3.21 13.06
C GLY A 113 15.04 -4.41 12.43
N SER A 114 13.72 -4.48 12.62
CA SER A 114 12.86 -5.56 12.08
C SER A 114 12.36 -5.33 10.64
N TYR A 115 13.00 -4.41 9.91
CA TYR A 115 12.62 -4.02 8.56
C TYR A 115 13.70 -4.38 7.54
N ILE A 116 13.27 -4.83 6.36
CA ILE A 116 14.10 -5.10 5.18
C ILE A 116 13.97 -3.91 4.24
N LYS A 117 15.08 -3.38 3.73
CA LYS A 117 15.05 -2.29 2.74
C LYS A 117 14.37 -2.75 1.45
N LEU A 118 13.46 -1.92 0.94
CA LEU A 118 12.80 -2.18 -0.34
C LEU A 118 13.78 -2.16 -1.51
N MET A 119 14.87 -1.39 -1.42
CA MET A 119 15.94 -1.39 -2.42
C MET A 119 16.52 -2.79 -2.60
N TRP A 120 16.81 -3.51 -1.50
CA TRP A 120 17.31 -4.88 -1.59
C TRP A 120 16.33 -5.83 -2.30
N LEU A 121 15.02 -5.71 -2.00
CA LEU A 121 13.97 -6.48 -2.69
C LEU A 121 13.85 -6.13 -4.17
N ARG A 122 13.99 -4.84 -4.54
CA ARG A 122 13.99 -4.40 -5.95
C ARG A 122 15.19 -4.96 -6.69
N ASP A 123 16.39 -4.80 -6.14
CA ASP A 123 17.61 -5.31 -6.76
C ASP A 123 17.57 -6.85 -6.90
N LEU A 124 17.00 -7.54 -5.92
CA LEU A 124 16.80 -8.99 -6.00
C LEU A 124 15.83 -9.36 -7.11
N LYS A 125 14.68 -8.68 -7.17
CA LYS A 125 13.66 -8.88 -8.21
C LYS A 125 14.22 -8.65 -9.62
N GLU A 126 15.03 -7.61 -9.81
CA GLU A 126 15.65 -7.27 -11.11
C GLU A 126 16.72 -8.27 -11.56
N ARG A 127 17.40 -8.95 -10.62
CA ARG A 127 18.39 -9.99 -10.93
C ARG A 127 17.78 -11.35 -11.24
N LEU A 128 16.50 -11.59 -10.93
CA LEU A 128 15.85 -12.87 -11.15
C LEU A 128 15.58 -13.10 -12.65
N GLN A 129 16.06 -14.23 -13.16
CA GLN A 129 15.76 -14.70 -14.51
C GLN A 129 14.51 -15.57 -14.47
N LEU A 130 13.47 -15.23 -15.24
CA LEU A 130 12.16 -15.91 -15.23
C LEU A 130 12.18 -17.20 -16.08
N THR A 131 13.12 -18.11 -15.80
CA THR A 131 13.37 -19.35 -16.55
C THR A 131 12.47 -20.52 -16.16
N ASP A 132 12.05 -20.59 -14.90
CA ASP A 132 11.34 -21.74 -14.33
C ASP A 132 10.30 -21.29 -13.30
N GLU A 133 9.46 -22.22 -12.85
CA GLU A 133 8.37 -21.90 -11.93
C GLU A 133 8.87 -21.34 -10.58
N ASN A 134 10.00 -21.83 -10.08
CA ASN A 134 10.55 -21.36 -8.81
C ASN A 134 11.04 -19.92 -8.93
N SER A 135 11.71 -19.57 -10.04
CA SER A 135 12.17 -18.19 -10.24
C SER A 135 11.02 -17.20 -10.46
N ILE A 136 9.94 -17.62 -11.13
CA ILE A 136 8.70 -16.84 -11.28
C ILE A 136 8.01 -16.64 -9.93
N GLN A 137 7.89 -17.69 -9.13
CA GLN A 137 7.30 -17.61 -7.80
C GLN A 137 8.14 -16.70 -6.87
N ARG A 138 9.48 -16.79 -6.92
CA ARG A 138 10.38 -15.87 -6.18
C ARG A 138 10.19 -14.42 -6.61
N TYR A 139 10.06 -14.19 -7.92
CA TYR A 139 9.77 -12.86 -8.46
C TYR A 139 8.44 -12.33 -7.92
N ALA A 140 7.38 -13.14 -7.96
CA ALA A 140 6.07 -12.77 -7.44
C ALA A 140 6.14 -12.47 -5.94
N LYS A 141 6.81 -13.31 -5.13
CA LYS A 141 7.04 -13.07 -3.69
C LYS A 141 7.78 -11.77 -3.42
N CYS A 142 8.84 -11.47 -4.18
CA CYS A 142 9.55 -10.19 -4.07
C CYS A 142 8.61 -9.02 -4.39
N HIS A 143 7.80 -9.17 -5.43
CA HIS A 143 6.87 -8.13 -5.85
C HIS A 143 5.76 -7.90 -4.81
N ILE A 144 5.18 -8.95 -4.25
CA ILE A 144 4.19 -8.90 -3.17
C ILE A 144 4.78 -8.16 -1.95
N MET A 145 6.00 -8.48 -1.53
CA MET A 145 6.66 -7.77 -0.43
C MET A 145 6.88 -6.28 -0.73
N LEU A 146 7.21 -5.94 -1.98
CA LEU A 146 7.29 -4.54 -2.40
C LEU A 146 5.93 -3.84 -2.31
N LEU A 147 4.84 -4.47 -2.76
CA LEU A 147 3.47 -3.93 -2.68
C LEU A 147 3.02 -3.76 -1.22
N ILE A 148 3.31 -4.74 -0.37
CA ILE A 148 3.08 -4.67 1.08
C ILE A 148 3.82 -3.47 1.67
N GLY A 149 5.09 -3.29 1.33
CA GLY A 149 5.92 -2.20 1.87
C GLY A 149 5.71 -0.81 1.26
N THR A 150 5.04 -0.71 0.11
CA THR A 150 4.86 0.57 -0.60
C THR A 150 3.41 1.05 -0.66
N ILE A 151 2.43 0.15 -0.80
CA ILE A 151 1.03 0.51 -1.04
C ILE A 151 0.14 0.14 0.16
N LEU A 152 0.43 -0.97 0.84
CA LEU A 152 -0.45 -1.45 1.91
C LEU A 152 -0.01 -0.99 3.31
N PHE A 153 1.24 -1.27 3.69
CA PHE A 153 1.73 -1.13 5.06
C PHE A 153 3.08 -0.39 5.13
N GLY A 154 3.40 0.40 4.11
CA GLY A 154 4.59 1.25 4.15
C GLY A 154 4.61 2.16 5.38
N ASP A 155 5.81 2.53 5.81
CA ASP A 155 6.04 3.49 6.88
C ASP A 155 6.29 4.89 6.30
N LYS A 156 6.60 5.89 7.14
CA LYS A 156 6.93 7.26 6.68
C LYS A 156 8.09 7.30 5.68
N SER A 157 9.04 6.38 5.81
CA SER A 157 10.21 6.37 4.95
C SER A 157 9.90 5.85 3.56
N GLY A 158 8.83 5.04 3.42
CA GLY A 158 8.49 4.35 2.18
C GLY A 158 9.64 3.50 1.62
N ALA A 159 10.64 3.18 2.46
CA ALA A 159 11.93 2.65 2.05
C ALA A 159 12.19 1.24 2.59
N SER A 160 11.32 0.74 3.48
CA SER A 160 11.47 -0.58 4.10
C SER A 160 10.14 -1.27 4.35
N VAL A 161 10.16 -2.60 4.46
CA VAL A 161 9.02 -3.44 4.80
C VAL A 161 9.35 -4.28 6.02
N HIS A 162 8.40 -4.40 6.94
CA HIS A 162 8.63 -5.20 8.14
C HIS A 162 8.69 -6.68 7.80
N TRP A 163 9.67 -7.41 8.32
CA TRP A 163 9.86 -8.83 8.03
C TRP A 163 8.73 -9.75 8.54
N LYS A 164 7.76 -9.23 9.31
CA LYS A 164 6.63 -10.00 9.85
C LYS A 164 5.70 -10.52 8.76
N PHE A 165 5.79 -9.95 7.56
CA PHE A 165 5.04 -10.39 6.40
C PHE A 165 5.71 -11.56 5.65
N LEU A 166 6.98 -11.88 5.93
CA LEU A 166 7.66 -13.01 5.27
C LEU A 166 6.97 -14.35 5.48
N PRO A 167 6.47 -14.71 6.68
CA PRO A 167 5.77 -15.98 6.87
C PRO A 167 4.51 -16.13 6.00
N LEU A 168 3.90 -15.02 5.55
CA LEU A 168 2.75 -15.07 4.63
C LEU A 168 3.14 -15.67 3.27
N LEU A 169 4.41 -15.61 2.89
CA LEU A 169 4.90 -16.08 1.60
C LEU A 169 5.19 -17.59 1.56
N ARG A 170 5.16 -18.27 2.72
CA ARG A 170 5.51 -19.70 2.84
C ARG A 170 4.63 -20.56 1.97
N ASP A 171 3.33 -20.42 2.12
CA ASP A 171 2.35 -21.08 1.29
C ASP A 171 1.81 -20.09 0.28
N PHE A 172 2.42 -20.09 -0.90
CA PHE A 172 2.10 -19.15 -1.96
C PHE A 172 0.67 -19.29 -2.46
N ALA A 173 0.14 -20.51 -2.52
CA ALA A 173 -1.23 -20.77 -2.96
C ALA A 173 -2.27 -20.24 -1.96
N SER A 174 -1.90 -20.14 -0.69
CA SER A 174 -2.77 -19.62 0.37
C SER A 174 -2.70 -18.10 0.53
N ILE A 175 -1.81 -17.38 -0.16
CA ILE A 175 -1.69 -15.92 -0.02
C ILE A 175 -3.03 -15.23 -0.35
N GLY A 176 -3.69 -15.64 -1.43
CA GLY A 176 -4.99 -15.10 -1.85
C GLY A 176 -6.15 -15.47 -0.93
N GLN A 177 -5.94 -16.33 0.09
CA GLN A 177 -6.99 -16.66 1.06
C GLN A 177 -6.98 -15.73 2.27
N TYR A 178 -5.94 -14.90 2.45
CA TYR A 178 -5.86 -14.01 3.60
C TYR A 178 -6.68 -12.74 3.38
N SER A 179 -7.37 -12.31 4.45
CA SER A 179 -8.10 -11.05 4.50
C SER A 179 -7.16 -9.85 4.65
N LEU A 180 -6.30 -9.62 3.66
CA LEU A 180 -5.39 -8.49 3.59
C LEU A 180 -6.14 -7.15 3.57
N GLY A 181 -7.36 -7.12 3.01
CA GLY A 181 -8.22 -5.95 3.02
C GLY A 181 -8.60 -5.51 4.43
N SER A 182 -9.06 -6.44 5.27
CA SER A 182 -9.37 -6.15 6.68
C SER A 182 -8.12 -5.74 7.48
N ALA A 183 -6.99 -6.39 7.23
CA ALA A 183 -5.72 -5.99 7.85
C ALA A 183 -5.32 -4.56 7.46
N ARG A 184 -5.52 -4.18 6.18
CA ARG A 184 -5.25 -2.82 5.69
C ARG A 184 -6.17 -1.79 6.32
N LEU A 185 -7.47 -2.10 6.45
CA LEU A 185 -8.45 -1.22 7.08
C LEU A 185 -8.13 -0.99 8.55
N ALA A 186 -7.87 -2.06 9.30
CA ALA A 186 -7.46 -1.97 10.69
C ALA A 186 -6.16 -1.16 10.86
N HIS A 187 -5.20 -1.31 9.94
CA HIS A 187 -3.99 -0.49 9.93
C HIS A 187 -4.30 0.99 9.66
N LEU A 188 -5.22 1.31 8.74
CA LEU A 188 -5.65 2.68 8.45
C LEU A 188 -6.28 3.32 9.68
N TYR A 189 -7.24 2.67 10.33
CA TYR A 189 -7.91 3.20 11.52
C TYR A 189 -6.91 3.45 12.65
N ARG A 190 -6.00 2.50 12.90
CA ARG A 190 -4.93 2.69 13.88
C ARG A 190 -4.02 3.88 13.53
N ALA A 191 -3.72 4.09 12.25
CA ALA A 191 -2.90 5.21 11.80
C ALA A 191 -3.64 6.55 12.00
N LEU A 192 -4.94 6.60 11.71
CA LEU A 192 -5.78 7.78 11.92
C LEU A 192 -5.93 8.11 13.41
N CYS A 193 -6.23 7.13 14.26
CA CYS A 193 -6.31 7.35 15.71
C CYS A 193 -4.97 7.84 16.31
N ARG A 194 -3.84 7.34 15.81
CA ARG A 194 -2.53 7.86 16.22
C ARG A 194 -2.32 9.30 15.76
N ALA A 195 -2.74 9.63 14.55
CA ALA A 195 -2.56 10.95 13.97
C ALA A 195 -3.51 12.02 14.54
N SER A 196 -4.69 11.64 15.05
CA SER A 196 -5.62 12.56 15.71
C SER A 196 -5.16 13.01 17.09
N HIS A 197 -4.16 12.35 17.69
CA HIS A 197 -3.56 12.81 18.94
C HIS A 197 -2.48 13.88 18.67
N PHE A 198 -2.57 15.00 19.40
CA PHE A 198 -1.77 16.23 19.24
C PHE A 198 -0.24 16.02 19.22
N ASP A 199 0.25 14.89 19.73
CA ASP A 199 1.68 14.56 19.81
C ASP A 199 2.26 13.93 18.53
N TYR A 200 1.45 13.64 17.51
CA TYR A 200 1.89 12.84 16.38
C TYR A 200 2.04 13.65 15.09
N LYS A 201 3.29 14.04 14.77
CA LYS A 201 3.61 14.97 13.68
C LYS A 201 3.45 14.47 12.23
N GLU A 202 3.04 13.23 11.96
CA GLU A 202 2.90 12.75 10.57
C GLU A 202 2.23 11.37 10.50
N THR A 203 1.12 11.23 9.79
CA THR A 203 0.43 9.95 9.52
C THR A 203 1.37 8.90 8.92
N ASP A 204 1.50 7.74 9.57
CA ASP A 204 2.27 6.61 9.05
C ASP A 204 1.55 5.94 7.87
N GLY A 205 2.23 5.95 6.72
CA GLY A 205 2.09 4.94 5.67
C GLY A 205 1.39 5.36 4.39
N PRO A 206 1.27 4.44 3.42
CA PRO A 206 0.70 4.73 2.12
C PRO A 206 -0.81 4.96 2.23
N LEU A 207 -1.20 6.22 2.07
CA LEU A 207 -2.57 6.69 2.23
C LEU A 207 -3.43 6.46 0.99
N THR A 208 -3.01 5.57 0.09
CA THR A 208 -3.73 5.21 -1.14
C THR A 208 -5.21 4.87 -0.90
N LEU A 209 -5.50 4.08 0.14
CA LEU A 209 -6.87 3.75 0.53
C LEU A 209 -7.66 4.98 0.97
N LEU A 210 -7.06 5.85 1.80
CA LEU A 210 -7.71 7.05 2.33
C LEU A 210 -7.97 8.06 1.21
N LEU A 211 -6.99 8.27 0.33
CA LEU A 211 -7.09 9.17 -0.81
C LEU A 211 -8.09 8.66 -1.85
N GLY A 212 -8.07 7.36 -2.17
CA GLY A 212 -9.07 6.75 -3.05
C GLY A 212 -10.48 6.86 -2.49
N TRP A 213 -10.64 6.66 -1.18
CA TRP A 213 -11.93 6.83 -0.52
C TRP A 213 -12.39 8.28 -0.52
N ALA A 214 -11.50 9.22 -0.21
CA ALA A 214 -11.81 10.65 -0.22
C ALA A 214 -12.19 11.10 -1.64
N TRP A 215 -11.49 10.62 -2.66
CA TRP A 215 -11.81 10.89 -4.06
C TRP A 215 -13.22 10.40 -4.42
N ILE A 216 -13.53 9.13 -4.12
CA ILE A 216 -14.87 8.58 -4.37
C ILE A 216 -15.92 9.39 -3.61
N ARG A 217 -15.70 9.69 -2.33
CA ARG A 217 -16.71 10.39 -1.50
C ARG A 217 -16.89 11.86 -1.88
N LEU A 218 -15.83 12.60 -2.12
CA LEU A 218 -15.89 14.04 -2.43
C LEU A 218 -16.41 14.32 -3.84
N LEU A 219 -16.24 13.39 -4.80
CA LEU A 219 -16.84 13.52 -6.13
C LEU A 219 -18.37 13.43 -6.14
N PHE A 220 -18.99 12.81 -5.12
CA PHE A 220 -20.44 12.64 -5.03
C PHE A 220 -21.14 13.63 -4.10
N ILE A 221 -20.40 14.54 -3.43
CA ILE A 221 -21.01 15.64 -2.67
C ILE A 221 -21.30 16.79 -3.64
N PRO A 222 -22.56 17.29 -3.74
CA PRO A 222 -22.86 18.46 -4.55
C PRO A 222 -21.98 19.64 -4.11
N TRP A 223 -21.22 20.20 -5.06
CA TRP A 223 -20.30 21.34 -4.91
C TRP A 223 -20.90 22.63 -4.32
N VAL A 224 -22.19 22.64 -4.01
CA VAL A 224 -22.93 23.80 -3.52
C VAL A 224 -22.70 24.05 -2.02
N GLU A 225 -22.29 23.05 -1.23
CA GLU A 225 -22.12 23.20 0.23
C GLU A 225 -20.68 23.44 0.69
N LEU A 226 -19.68 23.33 -0.19
CA LEU A 226 -18.27 23.64 0.10
C LEU A 226 -17.94 25.09 -0.31
N SER A 227 -18.70 26.05 0.23
CA SER A 227 -18.41 27.48 0.05
C SER A 227 -17.35 27.96 1.05
N ASP A 228 -16.10 27.58 0.82
CA ASP A 228 -14.94 28.34 1.32
C ASP A 228 -13.92 28.49 0.16
N PRO A 229 -13.90 29.65 -0.54
CA PRO A 229 -13.18 29.83 -1.80
C PRO A 229 -11.64 29.72 -1.73
N GLY A 230 -11.06 29.62 -0.52
CA GLY A 230 -9.62 29.66 -0.32
C GLY A 230 -8.89 28.30 -0.39
N CYS A 231 -9.58 27.17 -0.27
CA CYS A 231 -8.93 25.86 -0.11
C CYS A 231 -9.00 24.92 -1.34
N PHE A 232 -9.83 25.22 -2.35
CA PHE A 232 -10.17 24.22 -3.37
C PHE A 232 -9.58 24.46 -4.78
N ASN A 233 -9.08 25.66 -5.08
CA ASN A 233 -8.57 25.97 -6.43
C ASN A 233 -7.27 25.24 -6.81
N ASP A 234 -6.54 24.68 -5.84
CA ASP A 234 -5.33 23.89 -6.11
C ASP A 234 -5.60 22.38 -6.19
N MET A 235 -6.78 21.90 -5.76
CA MET A 235 -7.04 20.45 -5.65
C MET A 235 -7.50 19.82 -6.97
N THR A 236 -8.15 20.58 -7.85
CA THR A 236 -8.67 20.06 -9.12
C THR A 236 -7.70 20.26 -10.29
N THR A 237 -6.94 21.34 -10.31
CA THR A 237 -6.13 21.72 -11.48
C THR A 237 -4.95 20.75 -11.73
N ASP A 238 -4.34 20.22 -10.67
CA ASP A 238 -3.20 19.30 -10.79
C ASP A 238 -3.60 17.83 -11.01
N LEU A 239 -4.76 17.42 -10.53
CA LEU A 239 -5.28 16.05 -10.74
C LEU A 239 -5.84 15.87 -12.17
N PHE A 240 -6.46 16.90 -12.76
CA PHE A 240 -6.96 16.84 -14.14
C PHE A 240 -5.84 16.82 -15.19
N ARG A 241 -4.68 17.43 -14.94
CA ARG A 241 -3.55 17.45 -15.90
C ARG A 241 -2.80 16.12 -15.99
N SER A 242 -2.84 15.30 -14.94
CA SER A 242 -2.11 14.04 -14.86
C SER A 242 -2.86 12.87 -15.53
N ALA A 243 -4.20 12.90 -15.53
CA ALA A 243 -5.02 11.78 -16.00
C ALA A 243 -5.36 11.82 -17.51
N TYR A 244 -5.30 12.99 -18.17
CA TYR A 244 -5.58 13.13 -19.60
C TYR A 244 -4.72 14.24 -20.23
N PRO A 245 -3.59 13.93 -20.91
CA PRO A 245 -2.97 14.91 -21.79
C PRO A 245 -3.89 15.10 -22.99
N ILE A 246 -4.64 16.20 -23.01
CA ILE A 246 -5.29 16.66 -24.24
C ILE A 246 -4.16 16.99 -25.21
N SER A 247 -3.98 16.15 -26.23
CA SER A 247 -3.19 16.49 -27.40
C SER A 247 -3.94 17.54 -28.20
N SER A 248 -3.45 18.78 -28.12
CA SER A 248 -3.72 19.82 -29.12
C SER A 248 -2.55 19.91 -30.07
#